data_AF-A0A919VL83-F1
#
_entry.id   AF-A0A919VL83-F1
#
_cell.length_a   1.000
_cell.length_b   1.000
_cell.length_c   1.000
_cell.angle_alpha   90.00
_cell.angle_beta   90.00
_cell.angle_gamma   90.00
#
_symmetry.space_group_name_H-M   'P 1'
#
loop_
_entity.id
_entity.type
_entity.pdbx_description
1 polymer ?
#
loop_
_entity_poly.entity_id
_entity_poly.type
_entity_poly.pdbx_seq_one_letter_code
_entity_poly.pdbx_strand_id
1 'polypeptide(L)'
;MFAAAERIIRAGPVPVTVDAEARYGMQPHELVDRLLDIGAVGCNLEDSDHRAGGLREAGAHAEWLAAVRSAADDAGVPLVINARVDTFLPTAGIPGPDRVAEAIRRGALYREALAGLEASVRALRTEAG
;
A
#
# COMPACT_ATOMS: atom_id res chain seq x y z
N MET A 1 -8.76 9.60 12.39
CA MET A 1 -7.51 9.83 11.65
C MET A 1 -7.70 10.85 10.52
N PHE A 2 -8.52 10.59 9.49
CA PHE A 2 -8.62 11.44 8.28
C PHE A 2 -8.83 12.94 8.53
N ALA A 3 -9.75 13.34 9.43
CA ALA A 3 -9.96 14.76 9.75
C ALA A 3 -8.71 15.45 10.36
N ALA A 4 -7.84 14.70 11.05
CA ALA A 4 -6.58 15.25 11.54
C ALA A 4 -5.57 15.41 10.40
N ALA A 5 -5.48 14.43 9.50
CA ALA A 5 -4.65 14.51 8.30
C ALA A 5 -5.07 15.66 7.39
N GLU A 6 -6.38 15.86 7.19
CA GLU A 6 -6.93 16.98 6.40
C GLU A 6 -6.48 18.34 6.94
N ARG A 7 -6.49 18.54 8.26
CA ARG A 7 -6.00 19.79 8.86
C ARG A 7 -4.52 20.04 8.58
N ILE A 8 -3.71 18.98 8.52
CA ILE A 8 -2.28 19.07 8.19
C ILE A 8 -2.11 19.39 6.70
N ILE A 9 -2.85 18.70 5.83
CA ILE A 9 -2.83 18.94 4.37
C ILE A 9 -3.19 20.39 4.06
N ARG A 10 -4.24 20.92 4.70
CA ARG A 10 -4.69 22.31 4.52
C ARG A 10 -3.75 23.36 5.12
N ALA A 11 -2.76 22.97 5.92
CA ALA A 11 -1.86 23.91 6.59
C ALA A 11 -0.79 24.50 5.65
N GLY A 12 -0.55 23.91 4.48
CA GLY A 12 0.46 24.41 3.55
C GLY A 12 0.37 23.83 2.14
N PRO A 13 1.16 24.35 1.19
CA PRO A 13 1.06 24.00 -0.23
C PRO A 13 1.90 22.78 -0.62
N VAL A 14 2.51 22.08 0.34
CA VAL A 14 3.36 20.92 0.06
C VAL A 14 2.51 19.65 -0.09
N PRO A 15 2.82 18.75 -1.03
CA PRO A 15 2.14 17.46 -1.13
C PRO A 15 2.35 16.63 0.14
N VAL A 16 1.28 15.99 0.62
CA VAL A 16 1.30 15.19 1.85
C VAL A 16 0.84 13.76 1.56
N THR A 17 1.61 12.79 2.03
CA THR A 17 1.20 11.40 2.12
C THR A 17 0.66 11.10 3.52
N VAL A 18 -0.27 10.17 3.64
CA VAL A 18 -0.94 9.82 4.91
C VAL A 18 -0.63 8.39 5.30
N ASP A 19 -0.26 8.18 6.57
CA ASP A 19 -0.21 6.83 7.11
C ASP A 19 -1.64 6.29 7.28
N ALA A 20 -2.01 5.32 6.46
CA ALA A 20 -3.33 4.68 6.48
C ALA A 20 -3.32 3.33 7.21
N GLU A 21 -2.21 3.02 7.89
CA GLU A 21 -2.01 1.85 8.73
C GLU A 21 -2.44 0.56 8.00
N ALA A 22 -3.07 -0.37 8.72
CA ALA A 22 -3.64 -1.60 8.20
C ALA A 22 -5.07 -1.40 7.65
N ARG A 23 -5.30 -0.31 6.92
CA ARG A 23 -6.51 0.03 6.14
C ARG A 23 -7.81 0.35 6.89
N TYR A 24 -7.80 0.46 8.22
CA TYR A 24 -9.01 0.78 9.03
C TYR A 24 -10.25 -0.09 8.77
N GLY A 25 -10.08 -1.29 8.20
CA GLY A 25 -11.19 -2.16 7.81
C GLY A 25 -11.94 -1.73 6.55
N MET A 26 -11.46 -0.73 5.82
CA MET A 26 -12.08 -0.22 4.59
C MET A 26 -11.78 -1.12 3.39
N GLN A 27 -12.68 -1.06 2.41
CA GLN A 27 -12.44 -1.62 1.08
C GLN A 27 -11.50 -0.71 0.27
N PRO A 28 -10.81 -1.23 -0.76
CA PRO A 28 -9.85 -0.45 -1.55
C PRO A 28 -10.40 0.87 -2.12
N HIS A 29 -11.58 0.84 -2.76
CA HIS A 29 -12.21 2.05 -3.32
C HIS A 29 -12.55 3.08 -2.24
N GLU A 30 -13.17 2.63 -1.14
CA GLU A 30 -13.52 3.50 -0.02
C GLU A 30 -12.27 4.17 0.56
N LEU A 31 -11.17 3.44 0.70
CA LEU A 31 -9.93 4.00 1.19
C LEU A 31 -9.37 5.07 0.24
N VAL A 32 -9.35 4.79 -1.07
CA VAL A 32 -8.90 5.75 -2.08
C VAL A 32 -9.77 7.01 -2.05
N ASP A 33 -11.09 6.87 -2.07
CA ASP A 33 -12.03 7.99 -2.00
C ASP A 33 -11.75 8.86 -0.76
N ARG A 34 -11.60 8.23 0.42
CA ARG A 34 -11.30 8.94 1.67
C ARG A 34 -9.97 9.69 1.66
N LEU A 35 -8.94 9.13 1.01
CA LEU A 35 -7.64 9.78 0.87
C LEU A 35 -7.72 10.98 -0.09
N LEU A 36 -8.43 10.83 -1.21
CA LEU A 36 -8.63 11.90 -2.19
C LEU A 36 -9.49 13.03 -1.63
N ASP A 37 -10.55 12.72 -0.88
CA ASP A 37 -11.45 13.68 -0.23
C ASP A 37 -10.70 14.67 0.67
N ILE A 38 -9.66 14.20 1.36
CA ILE A 38 -8.83 15.04 2.25
C ILE A 38 -7.66 15.72 1.53
N GLY A 39 -7.47 15.45 0.23
CA GLY A 39 -6.38 16.00 -0.58
C GLY A 39 -5.03 15.32 -0.41
N ALA A 40 -5.00 14.07 0.06
CA ALA A 40 -3.75 13.32 0.15
C ALA A 40 -3.24 12.92 -1.24
N VAL A 41 -1.93 13.01 -1.46
CA VAL A 41 -1.30 12.60 -2.73
C VAL A 41 -0.74 11.18 -2.70
N GLY A 42 -0.81 10.53 -1.54
CA GLY A 42 -0.31 9.17 -1.34
C GLY A 42 -0.59 8.64 0.05
N CYS A 43 -0.23 7.38 0.27
CA CYS A 43 -0.40 6.74 1.56
C CYS A 43 0.65 5.66 1.85
N ASN A 44 0.82 5.38 3.14
CA ASN A 44 1.50 4.16 3.61
C ASN A 44 0.44 3.11 3.98
N LEU A 45 0.64 1.87 3.55
CA LEU A 45 -0.24 0.74 3.84
C LEU A 45 0.59 -0.42 4.35
N GLU A 46 0.32 -0.86 5.58
CA GLU A 46 1.12 -1.90 6.24
C GLU A 46 0.47 -3.29 6.17
N ASP A 47 1.30 -4.32 6.17
CA ASP A 47 0.87 -5.72 6.10
C ASP A 47 0.65 -6.38 7.47
N SER A 48 0.67 -5.60 8.56
CA SER A 48 0.31 -6.06 9.91
C SER A 48 -1.16 -6.46 10.00
N ASP A 49 -1.43 -7.57 10.71
CA ASP A 49 -2.76 -8.00 11.13
C ASP A 49 -2.98 -7.75 12.61
N HIS A 50 -3.48 -6.56 12.95
CA HIS A 50 -3.79 -6.17 14.32
C HIS A 50 -4.87 -7.02 14.99
N ARG A 51 -5.73 -7.72 14.22
CA ARG A 51 -6.77 -8.60 14.78
C ARG A 51 -6.22 -9.98 15.10
N ALA A 52 -5.40 -10.54 14.20
CA ALA A 52 -4.82 -11.87 14.36
C ALA A 52 -3.52 -11.87 15.19
N GLY A 53 -2.87 -10.71 15.36
CA GLY A 53 -1.61 -10.59 16.09
C GLY A 53 -0.41 -11.15 15.31
N GLY A 54 -0.17 -10.60 14.11
CA GLY A 54 0.88 -11.08 13.21
C GLY A 54 0.98 -10.27 11.93
N LEU A 55 1.48 -10.89 10.86
CA LEU A 55 1.41 -10.36 9.50
C LEU A 55 0.29 -11.02 8.72
N ARG A 56 -0.25 -10.31 7.74
CA ARG A 56 -1.11 -10.88 6.71
C ARG A 56 -0.30 -11.81 5.82
N GLU A 57 -1.01 -12.76 5.21
CA GLU A 57 -0.46 -13.51 4.10
C GLU A 57 -0.03 -12.56 2.99
N ALA A 58 1.22 -12.71 2.53
CA ALA A 58 1.83 -11.76 1.61
C ALA A 58 1.06 -11.69 0.29
N GLY A 59 0.60 -12.83 -0.24
CA GLY A 59 -0.20 -12.86 -1.47
C GLY A 59 -1.53 -12.10 -1.31
N ALA A 60 -2.24 -12.33 -0.21
CA ALA A 60 -3.50 -11.64 0.07
C ALA A 60 -3.32 -10.13 0.27
N HIS A 61 -2.21 -9.70 0.88
CA HIS A 61 -1.90 -8.27 0.98
C HIS A 61 -1.51 -7.68 -0.38
N ALA A 62 -0.75 -8.39 -1.21
CA ALA A 62 -0.41 -7.98 -2.57
C ALA A 62 -1.65 -7.81 -3.45
N GLU A 63 -2.58 -8.76 -3.44
CA GLU A 63 -3.86 -8.67 -4.16
C GLU A 63 -4.67 -7.44 -3.70
N TRP A 64 -4.70 -7.19 -2.39
CA TRP A 64 -5.39 -6.02 -1.84
C TRP A 64 -4.71 -4.71 -2.25
N LEU A 65 -3.37 -4.63 -2.27
CA LEU A 65 -2.62 -3.49 -2.79
C LEU A 65 -2.88 -3.24 -4.28
N ALA A 66 -2.94 -4.29 -5.09
CA ALA A 66 -3.29 -4.19 -6.50
C ALA A 66 -4.69 -3.60 -6.70
N ALA A 67 -5.66 -3.98 -5.85
CA ALA A 67 -7.00 -3.40 -5.87
C ALA A 67 -7.01 -1.91 -5.47
N VAL A 68 -6.14 -1.48 -4.54
CA VAL A 68 -5.98 -0.06 -4.21
C VAL A 68 -5.38 0.72 -5.38
N ARG A 69 -4.35 0.15 -6.05
CA ARG A 69 -3.78 0.75 -7.27
C ARG A 69 -4.83 0.89 -8.37
N SER A 70 -5.61 -0.16 -8.63
CA SER A 70 -6.70 -0.12 -9.61
C SER A 70 -7.74 0.95 -9.27
N ALA A 71 -8.17 1.06 -8.01
CA ALA A 71 -9.11 2.10 -7.61
C ALA A 71 -8.56 3.52 -7.80
N ALA A 72 -7.26 3.73 -7.57
CA ALA A 72 -6.62 5.01 -7.84
C ALA A 72 -6.47 5.29 -9.35
N ASP A 73 -6.21 4.26 -10.15
CA ASP A 73 -6.20 4.36 -11.62
C ASP A 73 -7.59 4.71 -12.18
N ASP A 74 -8.65 4.07 -11.68
CA ASP A 74 -10.04 4.34 -12.06
C ASP A 74 -10.47 5.77 -11.71
N ALA A 75 -9.96 6.31 -10.59
CA ALA A 75 -10.14 7.71 -10.20
C ALA A 75 -9.30 8.70 -11.05
N GLY A 76 -8.41 8.20 -11.91
CA GLY A 76 -7.52 9.01 -12.74
C GLY A 76 -6.44 9.74 -11.96
N VAL A 77 -6.09 9.28 -10.76
CA VAL A 77 -5.12 9.93 -9.87
C VAL A 77 -3.85 9.06 -9.72
N PRO A 78 -2.66 9.62 -9.95
CA PRO A 78 -1.40 8.91 -9.72
C PRO A 78 -1.05 8.88 -8.21
N LEU A 79 -1.92 8.28 -7.39
CA LEU A 79 -1.74 8.16 -5.95
C LEU A 79 -0.44 7.40 -5.65
N VAL A 80 0.45 7.98 -4.84
CA VAL A 80 1.69 7.32 -4.42
C VAL A 80 1.39 6.33 -3.30
N ILE A 81 1.50 5.02 -3.58
CA ILE A 81 1.24 3.97 -2.60
C ILE A 81 2.58 3.41 -2.11
N ASN A 82 2.84 3.54 -0.81
CA ASN A 82 3.99 2.96 -0.14
C ASN A 82 3.56 1.70 0.63
N ALA A 83 3.86 0.53 0.08
CA ALA A 83 3.63 -0.75 0.73
C ALA A 83 4.66 -0.98 1.84
N ARG A 84 4.23 -0.85 3.09
CA ARG A 84 5.05 -1.03 4.27
C ARG A 84 5.08 -2.50 4.69
N VAL A 85 6.29 -3.02 4.86
CA VAL A 85 6.55 -4.40 5.28
C VAL A 85 6.98 -4.43 6.74
N ASP A 86 6.23 -5.10 7.60
CA ASP A 86 6.43 -5.07 9.05
C ASP A 86 7.20 -6.28 9.61
N THR A 87 7.95 -7.01 8.78
CA THR A 87 8.71 -8.22 9.18
C THR A 87 9.72 -8.00 10.30
N PHE A 88 10.14 -6.76 10.54
CA PHE A 88 11.07 -6.40 11.61
C PHE A 88 10.37 -6.08 12.95
N LEU A 89 9.05 -5.91 12.95
CA LEU A 89 8.31 -5.69 14.18
C LEU A 89 8.27 -6.97 15.03
N PRO A 90 8.29 -6.86 16.37
CA PRO A 90 8.21 -8.02 17.26
C PRO A 90 6.96 -8.89 17.02
N THR A 91 5.86 -8.24 16.62
CA THR A 91 4.58 -8.89 16.31
C THR A 91 4.63 -9.81 15.10
N ALA A 92 5.63 -9.67 14.21
CA ALA A 92 5.71 -10.49 13.00
C ALA A 92 5.93 -11.98 13.27
N GLY A 93 6.48 -12.34 14.44
CA GLY A 93 6.77 -13.74 14.78
C GLY A 93 7.88 -14.39 13.93
N ILE A 94 8.63 -13.59 13.16
CA ILE A 94 9.70 -14.09 12.27
C ILE A 94 11.03 -14.13 13.03
N PRO A 95 11.74 -15.29 13.04
CA PRO A 95 13.08 -15.39 13.60
C PRO A 95 14.04 -14.39 12.96
N GLY A 96 14.93 -13.80 13.77
CA GLY A 96 15.87 -12.76 13.33
C GLY A 96 16.60 -13.05 12.01
N PRO A 97 17.19 -14.25 11.81
CA PRO A 97 17.87 -14.61 10.56
C PRO A 97 16.99 -14.58 9.31
N ASP A 98 15.68 -14.79 9.44
CA ASP A 98 14.75 -14.93 8.32
C ASP A 98 14.08 -13.61 7.90
N ARG A 99 14.16 -12.57 8.75
CA ARG A 99 13.45 -11.29 8.56
C ARG A 99 13.79 -10.57 7.27
N VAL A 100 15.08 -10.54 6.92
CA VAL A 100 15.56 -9.86 5.70
C VAL A 100 15.05 -10.59 4.46
N ALA A 101 15.17 -11.92 4.42
CA ALA A 101 14.73 -12.73 3.28
C ALA A 101 13.21 -12.58 3.07
N GLU A 102 12.43 -12.62 4.16
CA GLU A 102 10.99 -12.42 4.08
C GLU A 102 10.61 -10.99 3.69
N ALA A 103 11.33 -9.97 4.18
CA ALA A 103 11.10 -8.58 3.80
C ALA A 103 11.29 -8.37 2.29
N ILE A 104 12.37 -8.93 1.73
CA ILE A 104 12.67 -8.86 0.30
C ILE A 104 11.59 -9.58 -0.51
N ARG A 105 11.17 -10.78 -0.08
CA ARG A 105 10.11 -11.55 -0.76
C ARG A 105 8.80 -10.77 -0.81
N ARG A 106 8.36 -10.21 0.32
CA ARG A 106 7.16 -9.36 0.41
C ARG A 106 7.29 -8.09 -0.43
N GLY A 107 8.41 -7.38 -0.33
CA GLY A 107 8.66 -6.16 -1.10
C GLY A 107 8.63 -6.38 -2.62
N ALA A 108 9.16 -7.53 -3.09
CA ALA A 108 9.08 -7.89 -4.51
C ALA A 108 7.63 -8.12 -4.96
N LEU A 109 6.84 -8.88 -4.18
CA LEU A 109 5.42 -9.12 -4.46
C LEU A 109 4.60 -7.82 -4.45
N TYR A 110 4.81 -6.96 -3.47
CA TYR A 110 4.06 -5.70 -3.35
C TYR A 110 4.43 -4.72 -4.45
N ARG A 111 5.69 -4.68 -4.87
CA ARG A 111 6.13 -3.90 -6.03
C ARG A 111 5.47 -4.39 -7.32
N GLU A 112 5.36 -5.69 -7.53
CA GLU A 112 4.67 -6.26 -8.70
C GLU A 112 3.19 -5.92 -8.69
N ALA A 113 2.52 -6.08 -7.55
CA ALA A 113 1.10 -5.73 -7.37
C ALA A 113 0.81 -4.24 -7.65
N LEU A 114 1.74 -3.35 -7.28
CA LEU A 114 1.58 -1.90 -7.46
C LEU A 114 2.04 -1.38 -8.81
N ALA A 115 2.65 -2.21 -9.67
CA ALA A 115 3.10 -1.79 -10.99
C ALA A 115 1.93 -1.37 -11.91
N GLY A 116 0.71 -1.84 -11.62
CA GLY A 116 -0.49 -1.54 -12.40
C GLY A 116 -0.53 -2.24 -13.77
N LEU A 117 -1.70 -2.26 -14.40
CA LEU A 117 -1.94 -2.96 -15.67
C LEU A 117 -1.05 -2.45 -16.82
N GLU A 118 -0.79 -1.14 -16.89
CA GLU A 118 0.02 -0.55 -17.97
C GLU A 118 1.48 -0.99 -17.93
N ALA A 119 2.08 -1.11 -16.74
CA ALA A 119 3.45 -1.60 -16.61
C ALA A 119 3.52 -3.09 -16.92
N SER A 120 2.53 -3.89 -16.51
CA SER A 120 2.43 -5.32 -16.85
C SER A 120 2.28 -5.55 -18.36
N VAL A 121 1.44 -4.77 -19.05
CA VAL A 121 1.31 -4.83 -20.52
C VAL A 121 2.61 -4.42 -21.23
N ARG A 122 3.32 -3.42 -20.70
CA ARG A 122 4.63 -3.01 -21.22
C ARG A 122 5.69 -4.11 -21.04
N ALA A 123 5.74 -4.75 -19.88
CA ALA A 123 6.64 -5.87 -19.62
C ALA A 123 6.40 -7.03 -20.59
N LEU A 124 5.14 -7.45 -20.77
CA LEU A 124 4.75 -8.52 -21.70
C LEU A 124 5.11 -8.22 -23.17
N ARG A 125 5.09 -6.94 -23.59
CA ARG A 125 5.52 -6.52 -24.93
C ARG A 125 7.03 -6.52 -25.12
N THR A 126 7.79 -6.40 -24.04
CA THR A 126 9.26 -6.34 -24.08
C THR A 126 9.88 -7.74 -24.04
N GLU A 127 9.16 -8.73 -23.49
CA GLU A 127 9.57 -10.15 -23.50
C GLU A 127 9.21 -10.88 -24.80
N ALA A 128 8.34 -10.29 -25.63
CA ALA A 128 7.85 -10.87 -26.88
C ALA A 128 8.59 -10.40 -28.14
N GLY A 129 9.70 -9.67 -28.01
CA GLY A 129 10.54 -9.15 -29.11
C GLY A 129 12.00 -9.49 -28.92
#